data_AF-A0A2E2AW33-F1
#
_entry.id   AF-A0A2E2AW33-F1
#
_cell.length_a   1.000
_cell.length_b   1.000
_cell.length_c   1.000
_cell.angle_alpha   90.00
_cell.angle_beta   90.00
_cell.angle_gamma   90.00
#
_symmetry.space_group_name_H-M   'P 1'
#
loop_
_entity.id
_entity.type
_entity.pdbx_description
1 polymer ?
#
loop_
_entity_poly.entity_id
_entity_poly.type
_entity_poly.pdbx_seq_one_letter_code
_entity_poly.pdbx_strand_id
1 'polypeptide(L)'
;MLGGRETGIFRAAMDEIELVKLTGRGTRPWTKNEIKVIQRFIKANPNMTQKQAYYGLINKLGYVGHHINNVDDFPDWAGDARNIFFLKKGAGEEHVMLGHLGHYKNSSTGMLIDREAMIRMLNLGDGHLVTGGR
;
A
#
# COMPACT_ATOMS: atom_id res chain seq x y z
N MET A 1 -10.81 -7.86 14.80
CA MET A 1 -9.70 -8.71 14.33
C MET A 1 -9.11 -8.12 13.06
N LEU A 2 -7.78 -8.09 12.92
CA LEU A 2 -7.10 -7.53 11.76
C LEU A 2 -7.35 -8.33 10.47
N GLY A 3 -7.85 -9.57 10.54
CA GLY A 3 -8.10 -10.40 9.37
C GLY A 3 -6.85 -11.16 8.93
N GLY A 4 -6.93 -11.87 7.80
CA GLY A 4 -5.84 -12.71 7.30
C GLY A 4 -4.88 -11.99 6.36
N ARG A 5 -3.92 -12.75 5.80
CA ARG A 5 -2.90 -12.26 4.86
C ARG A 5 -3.48 -11.42 3.72
N GLU A 6 -4.54 -11.90 3.09
CA GLU A 6 -5.20 -11.17 1.99
C GLU A 6 -5.87 -9.87 2.45
N THR A 7 -6.39 -9.83 3.67
CA THR A 7 -7.03 -8.64 4.23
C THR A 7 -6.03 -7.48 4.35
N GLY A 8 -4.82 -7.75 4.83
CA GLY A 8 -3.75 -6.74 4.91
C GLY A 8 -3.39 -6.19 3.53
N ILE A 9 -3.26 -7.07 2.54
CA ILE A 9 -2.94 -6.69 1.15
C ILE A 9 -4.04 -5.81 0.54
N PHE A 10 -5.31 -6.17 0.71
CA PHE A 10 -6.42 -5.42 0.11
C PHE A 10 -6.57 -4.03 0.73
N ARG A 11 -6.42 -3.91 2.05
CA ARG A 11 -6.43 -2.62 2.75
C ARG A 11 -5.27 -1.74 2.30
N ALA A 12 -4.05 -2.28 2.33
CA ALA A 12 -2.86 -1.55 1.88
C ALA A 12 -3.00 -1.03 0.44
N ALA A 13 -3.67 -1.79 -0.44
CA ALA A 13 -3.91 -1.37 -1.82
C ALA A 13 -4.86 -0.17 -1.90
N MET A 14 -5.91 -0.15 -1.06
CA MET A 14 -6.82 1.00 -0.99
C MET A 14 -6.10 2.23 -0.43
N ASP A 15 -5.38 2.06 0.68
CA ASP A 15 -4.68 3.17 1.34
C ASP A 15 -3.60 3.78 0.42
N GLU A 16 -2.90 2.94 -0.35
CA GLU A 16 -1.90 3.39 -1.34
C GLU A 16 -2.55 4.20 -2.47
N ILE A 17 -3.70 3.76 -2.97
CA ILE A 17 -4.47 4.47 -3.99
C ILE A 17 -4.97 5.81 -3.47
N GLU A 18 -5.45 5.86 -2.22
CA GLU A 18 -5.89 7.09 -1.58
C GLU A 18 -4.73 8.08 -1.37
N LEU A 19 -3.57 7.59 -0.94
CA LEU A 19 -2.36 8.41 -0.84
C LEU A 19 -1.96 8.99 -2.20
N VAL A 20 -2.03 8.19 -3.28
CA VAL A 20 -1.78 8.65 -4.66
C VAL A 20 -2.83 9.65 -5.13
N LYS A 21 -4.09 9.46 -4.75
CA LYS A 21 -5.18 10.39 -5.06
C LYS A 21 -4.92 11.76 -4.44
N LEU A 22 -4.48 11.80 -3.18
CA LEU A 22 -4.26 13.05 -2.43
C LEU A 22 -2.96 13.74 -2.82
N THR A 23 -1.88 13.00 -3.02
CA THR A 23 -0.53 13.59 -3.16
C THR A 23 0.05 13.51 -4.57
N GLY A 24 -0.55 12.72 -5.46
CA GLY A 24 0.06 12.34 -6.73
C GLY A 24 1.26 11.39 -6.60
N ARG A 25 1.53 10.86 -5.39
CA ARG A 25 2.63 9.96 -5.06
C ARG A 25 2.16 8.86 -4.10
N GLY A 26 2.90 7.76 -4.02
CA GLY A 26 2.60 6.66 -3.10
C GLY A 26 3.79 6.33 -2.22
N THR A 27 3.67 5.28 -1.41
CA THR A 27 4.78 4.74 -0.61
C THR A 27 5.81 4.02 -1.47
N ARG A 28 5.40 3.59 -2.66
CA ARG A 28 6.28 3.11 -3.72
C ARG A 28 6.63 4.26 -4.68
N PRO A 29 7.85 4.29 -5.25
CA PRO A 29 8.21 5.20 -6.36
C PRO A 29 7.51 4.80 -7.68
N TRP A 30 6.19 4.95 -7.75
CA TRP A 30 5.43 4.78 -8.98
C TRP A 30 5.96 5.70 -10.08
N THR A 31 6.14 5.16 -11.28
CA THR A 31 6.51 5.95 -12.45
C THR A 31 5.40 6.93 -12.81
N LYS A 32 5.75 8.00 -13.54
CA LYS A 32 4.75 8.97 -14.04
C LYS A 32 3.63 8.31 -14.85
N ASN A 33 3.93 7.22 -15.56
CA ASN A 33 2.92 6.47 -16.32
C ASN A 33 2.02 5.64 -15.42
N GLU A 34 2.58 4.97 -14.40
CA GLU A 34 1.80 4.22 -13.42
C GLU A 34 0.87 5.14 -12.62
N ILE A 35 1.35 6.31 -12.17
CA ILE A 35 0.50 7.32 -11.52
C ILE A 35 -0.68 7.71 -12.41
N LYS A 36 -0.45 7.95 -13.70
CA LYS A 36 -1.55 8.25 -14.65
C LYS A 36 -2.54 7.10 -14.76
N VAL A 37 -2.08 5.86 -14.78
CA VAL A 37 -2.97 4.68 -14.81
C VAL A 37 -3.78 4.59 -13.51
N ILE A 38 -3.15 4.78 -12.35
CA ILE A 38 -3.83 4.79 -11.05
C ILE A 38 -4.90 5.87 -11.00
N GLN A 39 -4.56 7.11 -11.38
CA GLN A 39 -5.50 8.23 -11.40
C GLN A 39 -6.68 8.00 -12.34
N ARG A 40 -6.44 7.44 -13.55
CA ARG A 40 -7.51 7.07 -14.48
C ARG A 40 -8.41 5.98 -13.89
N PHE A 41 -7.83 4.99 -13.24
CA PHE A 41 -8.59 3.92 -12.60
C PHE A 41 -9.46 4.44 -11.45
N ILE A 42 -8.93 5.33 -10.59
CA ILE A 42 -9.69 6.00 -9.53
C ILE A 42 -10.89 6.75 -10.13
N LYS A 43 -10.66 7.55 -11.17
CA LYS A 43 -11.72 8.33 -11.82
C LYS A 43 -12.81 7.44 -12.42
N ALA A 44 -12.44 6.30 -12.99
CA ALA A 44 -13.39 5.34 -13.57
C ALA A 44 -14.14 4.50 -12.53
N ASN A 45 -13.62 4.39 -11.30
CA ASN A 45 -14.17 3.52 -10.26
C ASN A 45 -14.26 4.26 -8.91
N PRO A 46 -15.15 5.27 -8.79
CA PRO A 46 -15.23 6.11 -7.59
C PRO A 46 -15.64 5.35 -6.32
N ASN A 47 -16.35 4.23 -6.47
CA ASN A 47 -16.83 3.38 -5.37
C ASN A 47 -16.12 2.01 -5.37
N MET A 48 -14.86 1.94 -5.80
CA MET A 48 -14.12 0.67 -5.83
C MET A 48 -14.02 0.06 -4.43
N THR A 49 -14.07 -1.26 -4.36
CA THR A 49 -13.79 -2.02 -3.13
C THR A 49 -12.28 -2.23 -2.95
N GLN A 50 -11.84 -2.58 -1.74
CA GLN A 50 -10.44 -2.93 -1.46
C GLN A 50 -9.93 -4.07 -2.35
N LYS A 51 -10.80 -5.04 -2.65
CA LYS A 51 -10.50 -6.15 -3.56
C LYS A 51 -10.29 -5.66 -5.00
N GLN A 52 -11.08 -4.69 -5.46
CA GLN A 52 -10.92 -4.07 -6.79
C GLN A 52 -9.68 -3.17 -6.86
N ALA A 53 -9.36 -2.43 -5.79
CA ALA A 53 -8.11 -1.70 -5.68
C ALA A 53 -6.91 -2.62 -5.90
N TYR A 54 -6.91 -3.80 -5.27
CA TYR A 54 -5.82 -4.75 -5.45
C TYR A 54 -5.87 -5.47 -6.82
N TYR A 55 -6.87 -6.31 -7.08
CA TYR A 55 -6.90 -7.14 -8.29
C TYR A 55 -7.19 -6.35 -9.57
N GLY A 56 -7.92 -5.26 -9.47
CA GLY A 56 -8.31 -4.43 -10.61
C GLY A 56 -7.22 -3.44 -11.03
N LEU A 57 -6.30 -3.07 -10.14
CA LEU A 57 -5.28 -2.06 -10.40
C LEU A 57 -3.87 -2.52 -10.04
N ILE A 58 -3.53 -2.63 -8.75
CA ILE A 58 -2.16 -2.92 -8.31
C ILE A 58 -1.62 -4.21 -8.94
N ASN A 59 -2.44 -5.27 -8.91
CA ASN A 59 -2.09 -6.56 -9.48
C ASN A 59 -1.97 -6.51 -11.01
N LYS A 60 -2.82 -5.74 -11.70
CA LYS A 60 -2.78 -5.55 -13.16
C LYS A 60 -1.61 -4.69 -13.62
N LEU A 61 -1.16 -3.75 -12.80
CA LEU A 61 0.08 -3.00 -13.00
C LEU A 61 1.33 -3.88 -12.86
N GLY A 62 1.17 -5.15 -12.48
CA GLY A 62 2.26 -6.08 -12.35
C GLY A 62 2.91 -6.04 -10.97
N TYR A 63 2.17 -5.72 -9.90
CA TYR A 63 2.67 -5.72 -8.53
C TYR A 63 1.98 -6.77 -7.65
N VAL A 64 2.63 -7.16 -6.57
CA VAL A 64 2.07 -8.02 -5.51
C VAL A 64 2.31 -7.38 -4.14
N GLY A 65 1.35 -7.57 -3.23
CA GLY A 65 1.55 -7.22 -1.83
C GLY A 65 2.49 -8.24 -1.17
N HIS A 66 3.52 -7.74 -0.49
CA HIS A 66 4.51 -8.52 0.23
C HIS A 66 4.49 -8.10 1.70
N HIS A 67 4.44 -9.07 2.61
CA HIS A 67 4.52 -8.83 4.04
C HIS A 67 5.94 -8.42 4.44
N ILE A 68 6.10 -7.21 4.97
CA ILE A 68 7.40 -6.62 5.36
C ILE A 68 8.04 -7.44 6.49
N ASN A 69 7.22 -7.85 7.45
CA ASN A 69 7.59 -8.74 8.54
C ASN A 69 6.89 -10.08 8.33
N ASN A 70 7.66 -11.16 8.40
CA ASN A 70 7.17 -12.52 8.19
C ASN A 70 5.96 -12.83 9.08
N VAL A 71 4.87 -13.30 8.48
CA VAL A 71 3.61 -13.59 9.19
C VAL A 71 3.75 -14.81 10.11
N ASP A 72 4.70 -15.72 9.84
CA ASP A 72 4.91 -16.87 10.73
C ASP A 72 5.57 -16.43 12.05
N ASP A 73 6.42 -15.40 12.01
CA ASP A 73 7.08 -14.81 13.17
C ASP A 73 6.20 -13.71 13.84
N PHE A 74 5.34 -13.05 13.05
CA PHE A 74 4.46 -11.95 13.48
C PHE A 74 2.99 -12.19 13.03
N PRO A 75 2.30 -13.21 13.57
CA PRO A 75 0.96 -13.60 13.11
C PRO A 75 -0.10 -12.51 13.33
N ASP A 76 0.06 -11.69 14.36
CA ASP A 76 -0.83 -10.55 14.64
C ASP A 76 -0.83 -9.50 13.52
N TRP A 77 0.23 -9.46 12.71
CA TRP A 77 0.37 -8.52 11.59
C TRP A 77 -0.09 -9.09 10.25
N ALA A 78 -0.68 -10.30 10.22
CA ALA A 78 -1.15 -10.93 8.98
C ALA A 78 -2.13 -10.02 8.20
N GLY A 79 -3.07 -9.42 8.91
CA GLY A 79 -4.10 -8.53 8.38
C GLY A 79 -3.80 -7.03 8.53
N ASP A 80 -2.61 -6.67 9.02
CA ASP A 80 -2.19 -5.28 9.17
C ASP A 80 -1.70 -4.72 7.84
N ALA A 81 -2.40 -3.71 7.31
CA ALA A 81 -2.07 -3.05 6.05
C ALA A 81 -0.69 -2.37 6.08
N ARG A 82 -0.24 -1.96 7.27
CA ARG A 82 1.06 -1.31 7.47
C ARG A 82 2.21 -2.29 7.30
N ASN A 83 1.93 -3.59 7.45
CA ASN A 83 2.90 -4.65 7.21
C ASN A 83 3.01 -5.02 5.72
N ILE A 84 2.50 -4.22 4.79
CA ILE A 84 2.51 -4.53 3.35
C ILE A 84 3.30 -3.49 2.55
N PHE A 85 4.21 -4.01 1.71
CA PHE A 85 4.87 -3.26 0.64
C PHE A 85 4.56 -3.87 -0.73
N PHE A 86 4.57 -3.06 -1.80
CA PHE A 86 4.26 -3.52 -3.15
C PHE A 86 5.54 -3.74 -3.97
N LEU A 87 5.75 -4.98 -4.41
CA LEU A 87 6.92 -5.42 -5.18
C LEU A 87 6.47 -5.86 -6.59
N LYS A 88 7.29 -5.59 -7.62
CA LYS A 88 6.96 -5.97 -9.00
C LYS A 88 6.94 -7.51 -9.15
N LYS A 89 6.00 -8.01 -9.95
CA LYS A 89 5.91 -9.39 -10.44
C LYS A 89 7.04 -9.62 -11.45
N GLY A 90 7.68 -10.78 -11.39
CA GLY A 90 8.74 -11.14 -12.33
C GLY A 90 9.95 -11.72 -11.61
N ALA A 91 10.92 -12.18 -12.40
CA ALA A 91 12.05 -12.98 -11.95
C ALA A 91 12.90 -12.28 -10.88
N GLY A 92 12.58 -12.57 -9.61
CA GLY A 92 13.50 -12.56 -8.49
C GLY A 92 13.97 -11.20 -7.96
N GLU A 93 14.32 -10.23 -8.79
CA GLU A 93 15.17 -9.13 -8.31
C GLU A 93 14.51 -8.28 -7.23
N GLU A 94 13.26 -7.85 -7.39
CA GLU A 94 12.63 -7.03 -6.35
C GLU A 94 11.97 -7.86 -5.25
N HIS A 95 11.17 -8.87 -5.62
CA HIS A 95 10.47 -9.69 -4.62
C HIS A 95 11.45 -10.55 -3.79
N VAL A 96 12.43 -11.18 -4.44
CA VAL A 96 13.38 -12.06 -3.75
C VAL A 96 14.50 -11.24 -3.14
N MET A 97 15.09 -10.25 -3.83
CA MET A 97 16.23 -9.51 -3.25
C MET A 97 15.82 -8.46 -2.24
N LEU A 98 14.70 -7.73 -2.44
CA LEU A 98 14.24 -6.73 -1.46
C LEU A 98 13.27 -7.31 -0.44
N GLY A 99 12.40 -8.23 -0.85
CA GLY A 99 11.44 -8.86 0.04
C GLY A 99 12.02 -10.01 0.87
N HIS A 100 12.97 -10.78 0.33
CA HIS A 100 13.53 -11.96 1.00
C HIS A 100 15.07 -12.01 1.03
N LEU A 101 15.76 -10.89 0.80
CA LEU A 101 17.23 -10.81 0.82
C LEU A 101 17.95 -11.91 0.01
N GLY A 102 17.41 -12.27 -1.14
CA GLY A 102 18.00 -13.25 -2.06
C GLY A 102 17.45 -14.67 -1.96
N HIS A 103 16.60 -15.01 -0.98
CA HIS A 103 16.03 -16.35 -0.87
C HIS A 103 14.65 -16.37 -0.21
N TYR A 104 13.61 -16.89 -0.88
CA TYR A 104 12.20 -16.92 -0.43
C TYR A 104 11.90 -17.49 0.97
N LYS A 105 12.88 -18.10 1.63
CA LYS A 105 12.76 -18.68 2.99
C LYS A 105 13.37 -17.79 4.07
N ASN A 106 14.03 -16.70 3.70
CA ASN A 106 14.61 -15.79 4.67
C ASN A 106 13.46 -15.02 5.33
N SER A 107 13.52 -14.87 6.65
CA SER A 107 12.62 -13.98 7.35
C SER A 107 12.91 -12.54 6.93
N SER A 108 11.86 -11.82 6.56
CA SER A 108 11.90 -10.37 6.38
C SER A 108 11.51 -9.69 7.67
N THR A 109 12.22 -8.62 8.02
CA THR A 109 11.83 -7.68 9.09
C THR A 109 12.07 -6.26 8.61
N GLY A 110 11.22 -5.33 9.01
CA GLY A 110 11.32 -3.94 8.56
C GLY A 110 10.27 -3.03 9.18
N MET A 111 10.45 -1.73 8.96
CA MET A 111 9.51 -0.72 9.47
C MET A 111 8.16 -0.83 8.78
N LEU A 112 7.10 -0.77 9.58
CA LEU A 112 5.72 -0.69 9.10
C LEU A 112 5.48 0.63 8.36
N ILE A 113 4.58 0.61 7.39
CA ILE A 113 4.24 1.74 6.53
C ILE A 113 2.81 2.21 6.85
N ASP A 114 2.68 3.25 7.67
CA ASP A 114 1.37 3.78 8.09
C ASP A 114 0.82 4.81 7.09
N ARG A 115 0.22 4.30 6.01
CA ARG A 115 -0.41 5.12 4.95
C ARG A 115 -1.58 5.94 5.47
N GLU A 116 -2.40 5.38 6.36
CA GLU A 116 -3.51 6.12 6.96
C GLU A 116 -3.01 7.29 7.81
N ALA A 117 -1.92 7.13 8.58
CA ALA A 117 -1.32 8.24 9.31
C ALA A 117 -0.80 9.33 8.37
N MET A 118 -0.15 8.95 7.25
CA MET A 118 0.26 9.90 6.21
C MET A 118 -0.94 10.68 5.66
N ILE A 119 -2.03 9.97 5.32
CA ILE A 119 -3.28 10.58 4.84
C ILE A 119 -3.88 11.53 5.89
N ARG A 120 -3.95 11.11 7.15
CA ARG A 120 -4.45 11.94 8.25
C ARG A 120 -3.64 13.22 8.41
N MET A 121 -2.31 13.13 8.40
CA MET A 121 -1.44 14.31 8.51
C MET A 121 -1.64 15.30 7.36
N LEU A 122 -1.85 14.81 6.13
CA LEU A 122 -2.13 15.65 4.97
C LEU A 122 -3.48 16.37 5.11
N ASN A 123 -4.52 15.64 5.51
CA ASN A 123 -5.85 16.23 5.70
C ASN A 123 -5.88 17.25 6.87
N LEU A 124 -5.04 17.08 7.89
CA LEU A 124 -4.88 18.05 8.97
C LEU A 124 -4.08 19.30 8.54
N GLY A 125 -3.15 19.15 7.59
CA GLY A 125 -2.37 20.26 7.03
C GLY A 125 -3.12 21.12 6.00
N ASP A 126 -4.06 20.51 5.26
CA ASP A 126 -4.96 21.22 4.33
C ASP A 126 -6.16 21.88 5.06
N GLY A 127 -6.33 21.56 6.35
CA GLY A 127 -7.19 22.28 7.27
C GLY A 127 -6.59 23.65 7.57
N HIS A 128 -6.99 24.66 6.78
CA HIS A 128 -6.88 26.07 7.15
C HIS A 128 -7.16 26.20 8.65
N LEU A 129 -6.25 26.84 9.39
CA LEU A 129 -6.48 27.28 10.76
C LEU A 129 -7.81 28.04 10.77
N VAL A 130 -8.89 27.36 11.14
CA VAL A 130 -10.08 28.05 11.62
C VAL A 130 -9.65 28.57 12.97
N THR A 131 -9.13 29.80 12.95
CA THR A 131 -9.04 30.66 14.12
C THR A 131 -10.45 30.83 14.65
N GLY A 132 -10.90 29.89 15.47
CA GLY A 132 -12.07 30.04 16.32
C GLY A 132 -11.69 30.88 17.52
N GLY A 133 -11.48 32.17 17.31
CA GLY A 133 -11.45 33.15 18.39
C GLY A 133 -12.88 33.51 18.77
N ARG A 134 -13.28 33.16 19.99
CA ARG A 134 -13.76 34.05 21.07
C ARG A 134 -14.24 33.21 22.24
#